data_AF-A0AAV3Y345-F1
#
_entry.id   AF-A0AAV3Y345-F1
#
_cell.length_a   1.000
_cell.length_b   1.000
_cell.length_c   1.000
_cell.angle_alpha   90.00
_cell.angle_beta   90.00
_cell.angle_gamma   90.00
#
_symmetry.space_group_name_H-M   'P 1'
#
loop_
_entity.id
_entity.type
_entity.pdbx_description
1 polymer ?
#
loop_
_entity_poly.entity_id
_entity_poly.type
_entity_poly.pdbx_seq_one_letter_code
_entity_poly.pdbx_strand_id
1 'polypeptide(L)'
;MAEDSVILDYDDEENEPTVDAAGGDGPAKKDVKGTYVSIHSSGFRDFLLKPELLRAIVDCGFEHPSEVQHECIPQAILSMDVLCQAKSGMGKTAVFVLATLQQLEPVDGQVSTLVLAHTRELAFQISKEYERFSKYNNNVKIAVFFGGMNIKKDEEVLKKNCPHIVVGTPGRILALARSKVLSLKNIKHFILDECDKMLAAIDMRSDVQEIFRMTPHEKQVMMFSATLSKDIRPVCKKFMQDPMEVYVDDDSKLTLHGLQQHYAKLKDNEKNRKLFELLDVLEFNQVIIFVKSIQRCMALAALLHEQNFPAIAIHRAMTQEERLSRYQSFKDFEKRILVATDLFGRGMDIERVNIVFNYDMPENSDTYLHRVARAGRFGTKGLAITFVSDENDAKVLNEVQERFEVNITELPDEIDISTYKNHPGIKVGGQNINNLRYADDTVLIAENKEDLQKLLNIVEEESRKKGLEECSGYLGPQRKQMREF
;
A
#
# COMPACT_ATOMS: atom_id res chain seq x y z
N MET A 1 -5.72 9.88 50.19
CA MET A 1 -5.20 8.56 50.59
C MET A 1 -4.63 7.96 49.32
N ALA A 2 -3.31 7.93 49.25
CA ALA A 2 -2.56 7.42 48.10
C ALA A 2 -2.52 5.90 48.20
N GLU A 3 -2.85 5.21 47.11
CA GLU A 3 -2.47 3.81 46.91
C GLU A 3 -1.76 3.73 45.57
N ASP A 4 -0.42 3.75 45.68
CA ASP A 4 0.52 3.33 44.65
C ASP A 4 0.30 1.84 44.38
N SER A 5 -0.01 1.48 43.13
CA SER A 5 0.14 0.10 42.66
C SER A 5 1.29 0.06 41.65
N VAL A 6 2.43 -0.36 42.19
CA VAL A 6 3.72 -0.54 41.54
C VAL A 6 3.60 -1.61 40.45
N ILE A 7 4.06 -1.27 39.25
CA ILE A 7 4.27 -2.18 38.13
C ILE A 7 5.52 -3.02 38.46
N LEU A 8 5.39 -4.34 38.46
CA LEU A 8 6.49 -5.28 38.69
C LEU A 8 7.31 -5.45 37.42
N ASP A 9 8.57 -4.99 37.46
CA ASP A 9 9.65 -5.37 36.55
C ASP A 9 10.15 -6.77 36.94
N TYR A 10 10.30 -7.67 35.97
CA TYR A 10 11.04 -8.92 36.12
C TYR A 10 12.00 -9.07 34.95
N ASP A 11 13.29 -8.98 35.26
CA ASP A 11 14.43 -9.30 34.39
C ASP A 11 14.74 -10.81 34.43
N ASP A 12 15.29 -11.30 33.31
CA ASP A 12 15.74 -12.67 33.03
C ASP A 12 16.93 -13.14 33.90
N GLU A 13 16.97 -14.43 34.28
CA GLU A 13 18.16 -15.33 34.15
C GLU A 13 17.91 -16.78 34.67
N GLU A 14 18.11 -17.74 33.75
CA GLU A 14 18.73 -19.09 33.79
C GLU A 14 18.43 -20.25 34.80
N ASN A 15 18.21 -21.42 34.15
CA ASN A 15 18.73 -22.79 34.39
C ASN A 15 17.99 -23.86 35.23
N GLU A 16 17.94 -25.08 34.63
CA GLU A 16 17.17 -26.31 34.93
C GLU A 16 17.61 -27.10 36.19
N PRO A 17 16.90 -28.19 36.58
CA PRO A 17 17.24 -29.52 36.02
C PRO A 17 16.07 -30.50 35.74
N THR A 18 16.40 -31.46 34.87
CA THR A 18 15.73 -32.70 34.42
C THR A 18 15.10 -33.61 35.48
N VAL A 19 13.99 -34.30 35.13
CA VAL A 19 13.63 -35.63 35.68
C VAL A 19 12.97 -36.53 34.63
N ASP A 20 13.39 -37.80 34.65
CA ASP A 20 13.18 -38.88 33.68
C ASP A 20 11.76 -39.46 33.53
N ALA A 21 11.62 -40.21 32.42
CA ALA A 21 10.46 -40.86 31.84
C ALA A 21 9.79 -41.98 32.68
N ALA A 22 8.47 -42.12 32.49
CA ALA A 22 7.75 -43.40 32.56
C ALA A 22 6.55 -43.39 31.59
N GLY A 23 6.46 -44.43 30.77
CA GLY A 23 5.55 -44.51 29.63
C GLY A 23 4.07 -44.81 29.95
N GLY A 24 3.22 -44.45 29.00
CA GLY A 24 1.81 -44.80 28.94
C GLY A 24 1.29 -44.55 27.53
N ASP A 25 1.10 -45.63 26.77
CA ASP A 25 0.64 -45.68 25.39
C ASP A 25 -0.83 -45.22 25.29
N GLY A 26 -1.09 -44.18 24.50
CA GLY A 26 -2.41 -43.58 24.30
C GLY A 26 -2.60 -43.19 22.83
N PRO A 27 -3.81 -43.35 22.27
CA PRO A 27 -3.98 -43.45 20.82
C PRO A 27 -3.75 -42.12 20.11
N ALA A 28 -3.16 -42.22 18.92
CA ALA A 28 -2.77 -41.15 18.01
C ALA A 28 -3.80 -39.99 17.90
N LYS A 29 -3.36 -38.78 18.25
CA LYS A 29 -4.04 -37.54 17.85
C LYS A 29 -3.92 -37.40 16.34
N LYS A 30 -5.04 -37.59 15.64
CA LYS A 30 -5.20 -37.16 14.25
C LYS A 30 -5.07 -35.64 14.20
N ASP A 31 -4.11 -35.15 13.43
CA ASP A 31 -4.06 -33.77 12.98
C ASP A 31 -5.36 -33.42 12.25
N VAL A 32 -6.19 -32.61 12.89
CA VAL A 32 -7.36 -32.01 12.25
C VAL A 32 -6.84 -30.86 11.39
N LYS A 33 -6.51 -31.16 10.13
CA LYS A 33 -6.38 -30.14 9.08
C LYS A 33 -7.72 -29.44 8.96
N GLY A 34 -7.81 -28.26 9.57
CA GLY A 34 -8.93 -27.34 9.42
C GLY A 34 -9.18 -27.12 7.93
N THR A 35 -10.29 -27.66 7.45
CA THR A 35 -10.78 -27.40 6.11
C THR A 35 -11.36 -25.99 6.14
N TYR A 36 -10.58 -25.00 5.69
CA TYR A 36 -11.08 -23.65 5.47
C TYR A 36 -12.19 -23.71 4.44
N VAL A 37 -13.44 -23.62 4.90
CA VAL A 37 -14.57 -23.30 4.04
C VAL A 37 -14.49 -21.79 3.83
N SER A 38 -13.83 -21.38 2.75
CA SER A 38 -13.83 -20.01 2.28
C SER A 38 -15.27 -19.60 1.97
N ILE A 39 -15.84 -18.72 2.80
CA ILE A 39 -17.00 -17.95 2.40
C ILE A 39 -16.49 -16.96 1.35
N HIS A 40 -16.54 -17.38 0.07
CA HIS A 40 -16.24 -16.49 -1.05
C HIS A 40 -17.31 -15.38 -1.09
N SER A 41 -17.01 -14.29 -0.40
CA SER A 41 -17.54 -12.98 -0.78
C SER A 41 -17.05 -12.75 -2.22
N SER A 42 -17.98 -12.67 -3.16
CA SER A 42 -17.72 -12.43 -4.58
C SER A 42 -17.45 -10.94 -4.87
N GLY A 43 -17.86 -10.06 -3.95
CA GLY A 43 -17.63 -8.62 -4.04
C GLY A 43 -17.90 -7.88 -2.72
N PHE A 44 -17.61 -6.57 -2.71
CA PHE A 44 -17.81 -5.72 -1.52
C PHE A 44 -19.25 -5.68 -0.98
N ARG A 45 -20.23 -6.06 -1.79
CA ARG A 45 -21.65 -6.18 -1.37
C ARG A 45 -21.85 -7.23 -0.30
N ASP A 46 -21.02 -8.27 -0.28
CA ASP A 46 -21.14 -9.39 0.65
C ASP A 46 -20.65 -9.01 2.06
N PHE A 47 -19.96 -7.87 2.20
CA PHE A 47 -19.61 -7.29 3.51
C PHE A 47 -20.76 -6.54 4.18
N LEU A 48 -21.94 -6.45 3.55
CA LEU A 48 -23.14 -5.81 4.11
C LEU A 48 -22.90 -4.34 4.55
N LEU A 49 -22.09 -3.61 3.79
CA LEU A 49 -21.79 -2.20 4.04
C LEU A 49 -23.00 -1.31 3.72
N LYS A 50 -23.03 -0.12 4.32
CA LYS A 50 -24.02 0.94 4.05
C LYS A 50 -24.10 1.23 2.54
N PRO A 51 -25.31 1.45 1.98
CA PRO A 51 -25.48 1.68 0.53
C PRO A 51 -24.63 2.83 -0.03
N GLU A 52 -24.47 3.91 0.74
CA GLU A 52 -23.62 5.06 0.38
C GLU A 52 -22.13 4.69 0.25
N LEU A 53 -21.63 3.78 1.09
CA LEU A 53 -20.25 3.28 1.01
C LEU A 53 -20.07 2.37 -0.19
N LEU A 54 -21.00 1.44 -0.43
CA LEU A 54 -20.96 0.57 -1.60
C LEU A 54 -20.94 1.38 -2.91
N ARG A 55 -21.71 2.48 -2.97
CA ARG A 55 -21.68 3.39 -4.12
C ARG A 55 -20.33 4.08 -4.28
N ALA A 56 -19.72 4.54 -3.18
CA ALA A 56 -18.40 5.17 -3.22
C ALA A 56 -17.29 4.20 -3.65
N ILE A 57 -17.37 2.93 -3.21
CA ILE A 57 -16.45 1.86 -3.60
C ILE A 57 -16.48 1.64 -5.12
N VAL A 58 -17.68 1.54 -5.71
CA VAL A 58 -17.85 1.36 -7.16
C VAL A 58 -17.31 2.57 -7.94
N ASP A 59 -17.60 3.80 -7.50
CA ASP A 59 -17.07 5.01 -8.12
C ASP A 59 -15.54 5.08 -8.10
N CYS A 60 -14.91 4.46 -7.10
CA CYS A 60 -13.47 4.37 -6.97
C CYS A 60 -12.85 3.26 -7.84
N GLY A 61 -13.66 2.48 -8.56
CA GLY A 61 -13.19 1.41 -9.45
C GLY A 61 -12.82 0.11 -8.75
N PHE A 62 -13.22 -0.08 -7.49
CA PHE A 62 -13.01 -1.34 -6.78
C PHE A 62 -14.09 -2.36 -7.18
N GLU A 63 -13.69 -3.42 -7.88
CA GLU A 63 -14.60 -4.49 -8.31
C GLU A 63 -14.57 -5.68 -7.36
N HIS A 64 -13.37 -6.12 -6.98
CA HIS A 64 -13.14 -7.27 -6.11
C HIS A 64 -12.30 -6.91 -4.89
N PRO A 65 -12.64 -7.39 -3.69
CA PRO A 65 -11.81 -7.17 -2.51
C PRO A 65 -10.49 -7.94 -2.62
N SER A 66 -9.43 -7.40 -2.03
CA SER A 66 -8.19 -8.15 -1.84
C SER A 66 -8.33 -9.16 -0.70
N GLU A 67 -7.40 -10.11 -0.61
CA GLU A 67 -7.35 -11.11 0.46
C GLU A 67 -7.36 -10.47 1.86
N VAL A 68 -6.51 -9.45 2.09
CA VAL A 68 -6.51 -8.72 3.37
C VAL A 68 -7.84 -8.01 3.65
N GLN A 69 -8.54 -7.56 2.61
CA GLN A 69 -9.87 -6.95 2.78
C GLN A 69 -10.93 -8.00 3.11
N HIS A 70 -10.88 -9.17 2.48
CA HIS A 70 -11.76 -10.30 2.80
C HIS A 70 -11.61 -10.78 4.23
N GLU A 71 -10.37 -10.93 4.71
CA GLU A 71 -10.10 -11.38 6.07
C GLU A 71 -10.46 -10.31 7.10
N CYS A 72 -10.01 -9.06 6.90
CA CYS A 72 -10.12 -8.05 7.94
C CYS A 72 -11.47 -7.33 7.98
N ILE A 73 -12.10 -6.99 6.84
CA ILE A 73 -13.31 -6.13 6.84
C ILE A 73 -14.45 -6.73 7.68
N PRO A 74 -14.83 -8.02 7.54
CA PRO A 74 -15.95 -8.60 8.27
C PRO A 74 -15.80 -8.51 9.80
N GLN A 75 -14.59 -8.74 10.32
CA GLN A 75 -14.33 -8.64 11.76
C GLN A 75 -14.17 -7.17 12.19
N ALA A 76 -13.52 -6.36 11.35
CA ALA A 76 -13.32 -4.95 11.64
C ALA A 76 -14.65 -4.19 11.74
N ILE A 77 -15.67 -4.48 10.91
CA ILE A 77 -17.00 -3.84 11.00
C ILE A 77 -17.78 -4.24 12.25
N LEU A 78 -17.44 -5.37 12.88
CA LEU A 78 -18.02 -5.83 14.15
C LEU A 78 -17.30 -5.28 15.38
N SER A 79 -16.42 -4.29 15.19
CA SER A 79 -15.67 -3.59 16.24
C SER A 79 -14.64 -4.45 16.96
N MET A 80 -14.18 -5.55 16.34
CA MET A 80 -13.07 -6.36 16.85
C MET A 80 -11.73 -5.63 16.65
N ASP A 81 -10.82 -5.74 17.62
CA ASP A 81 -9.45 -5.26 17.44
C ASP A 81 -8.74 -6.06 16.34
N VAL A 82 -7.90 -5.39 15.55
CA VAL A 82 -7.22 -6.01 14.40
C VAL A 82 -5.73 -5.69 14.41
N LEU A 83 -4.89 -6.72 14.46
CA LEU A 83 -3.46 -6.61 14.16
C LEU A 83 -3.20 -7.24 12.80
N CYS A 84 -2.90 -6.41 11.80
CA CYS A 84 -2.75 -6.84 10.41
C CYS A 84 -1.34 -6.58 9.88
N GLN A 85 -0.70 -7.65 9.41
CA GLN A 85 0.46 -7.62 8.53
C GLN A 85 0.01 -8.03 7.12
N ALA A 86 0.19 -7.14 6.14
CA ALA A 86 -0.02 -7.48 4.74
C ALA A 86 0.85 -6.61 3.83
N LYS A 87 1.10 -7.02 2.59
CA LYS A 87 2.01 -6.31 1.68
C LYS A 87 1.52 -4.89 1.36
N SER A 88 2.45 -4.01 0.98
CA SER A 88 2.09 -2.68 0.46
C SER A 88 1.26 -2.84 -0.82
N GLY A 89 0.25 -2.00 -1.01
CA GLY A 89 -0.61 -2.05 -2.20
C GLY A 89 -1.73 -3.11 -2.17
N MET A 90 -1.85 -3.91 -1.10
CA MET A 90 -2.99 -4.84 -0.92
C MET A 90 -4.27 -4.17 -0.40
N GLY A 91 -4.31 -2.83 -0.29
CA GLY A 91 -5.51 -2.13 0.13
C GLY A 91 -5.79 -2.14 1.64
N LYS A 92 -4.75 -2.28 2.50
CA LYS A 92 -4.86 -2.17 3.97
C LYS A 92 -5.57 -0.90 4.43
N THR A 93 -5.26 0.23 3.81
CA THR A 93 -5.89 1.52 4.13
C THR A 93 -7.41 1.47 3.95
N ALA A 94 -7.89 0.83 2.87
CA ALA A 94 -9.32 0.70 2.63
C ALA A 94 -10.02 -0.16 3.70
N VAL A 95 -9.33 -1.12 4.33
CA VAL A 95 -9.89 -1.93 5.42
C VAL A 95 -10.40 -1.05 6.56
N PHE A 96 -9.53 -0.26 7.17
CA PHE A 96 -9.92 0.55 8.32
C PHE A 96 -10.74 1.77 7.93
N VAL A 97 -10.54 2.33 6.73
CA VAL A 97 -11.38 3.43 6.23
C VAL A 97 -12.82 2.96 6.06
N LEU A 98 -13.04 1.83 5.38
CA LEU A 98 -14.39 1.29 5.19
C LEU A 98 -15.02 0.82 6.50
N ALA A 99 -14.26 0.12 7.35
CA ALA A 99 -14.77 -0.36 8.63
C ALA A 99 -15.21 0.78 9.55
N THR A 100 -14.38 1.81 9.71
CA THR A 100 -14.73 2.93 10.58
C THR A 100 -15.83 3.81 9.99
N LEU A 101 -15.88 4.01 8.67
CA LEU A 101 -17.02 4.71 8.05
C LEU A 101 -18.33 3.94 8.18
N GLN A 102 -18.27 2.61 8.14
CA GLN A 102 -19.43 1.75 8.37
C GLN A 102 -19.98 1.93 9.78
N GLN A 103 -19.10 1.96 10.78
CA GLN A 103 -19.45 2.11 12.20
C GLN A 103 -19.72 3.55 12.63
N LEU A 104 -19.34 4.52 11.80
CA LEU A 104 -19.40 5.93 12.16
C LEU A 104 -20.86 6.37 12.41
N GLU A 105 -21.03 6.98 13.57
CA GLU A 105 -22.22 7.74 13.97
C GLU A 105 -21.77 9.20 14.18
N PRO A 106 -21.91 10.06 13.16
CA PRO A 106 -21.42 11.44 13.25
C PRO A 106 -22.16 12.22 14.36
N VAL A 107 -21.38 12.80 15.28
CA VAL A 107 -21.89 13.73 16.29
C VAL A 107 -21.15 15.05 16.14
N ASP A 108 -21.90 16.12 15.86
CA ASP A 108 -21.31 17.44 15.65
C ASP A 108 -20.47 17.87 16.88
N GLY A 109 -19.27 18.38 16.59
CA GLY A 109 -18.35 18.82 17.64
C GLY A 109 -17.51 17.71 18.26
N GLN A 110 -17.69 16.44 17.88
CA GLN A 110 -16.99 15.30 18.48
C GLN A 110 -16.13 14.54 17.47
N VAL A 111 -14.91 14.23 17.87
CA VAL A 111 -14.02 13.32 17.15
C VAL A 111 -14.27 11.90 17.68
N SER A 112 -14.63 10.97 16.80
CA SER A 112 -14.88 9.57 17.14
C SER A 112 -13.85 8.61 16.56
N THR A 113 -13.13 9.02 15.52
CA THR A 113 -12.11 8.19 14.87
C THR A 113 -10.79 8.95 14.82
N LEU A 114 -9.73 8.33 15.32
CA LEU A 114 -8.36 8.84 15.25
C LEU A 114 -7.48 7.86 14.48
N VAL A 115 -6.83 8.34 13.42
CA VAL A 115 -5.81 7.58 12.68
C VAL A 115 -4.46 8.26 12.83
N LEU A 116 -3.47 7.52 13.31
CA LEU A 116 -2.08 7.96 13.33
C LEU A 116 -1.30 7.26 12.22
N ALA A 117 -0.46 8.03 11.53
CA ALA A 117 0.45 7.55 10.51
C ALA A 117 1.87 8.07 10.76
N HIS A 118 2.87 7.28 10.34
CA HIS A 118 4.28 7.62 10.54
C HIS A 118 4.71 8.89 9.78
N THR A 119 4.26 9.04 8.52
CA THR A 119 4.64 10.16 7.66
C THR A 119 3.49 11.12 7.40
N ARG A 120 3.84 12.38 7.10
CA ARG A 120 2.86 13.45 6.81
C ARG A 120 2.10 13.17 5.53
N GLU A 121 2.79 12.59 4.56
CA GLU A 121 2.26 12.24 3.23
C GLU A 121 1.27 11.09 3.33
N LEU A 122 1.58 10.07 4.13
CA LEU A 122 0.66 8.98 4.39
C LEU A 122 -0.59 9.49 5.12
N ALA A 123 -0.43 10.35 6.13
CA ALA A 123 -1.58 10.97 6.81
C ALA A 123 -2.48 11.75 5.83
N PHE A 124 -1.89 12.54 4.93
CA PHE A 124 -2.64 13.25 3.89
C PHE A 124 -3.35 12.29 2.92
N GLN A 125 -2.68 11.22 2.51
CA GLN A 125 -3.29 10.22 1.63
C GLN A 125 -4.47 9.51 2.30
N ILE A 126 -4.31 9.07 3.55
CA ILE A 126 -5.37 8.44 4.32
C ILE A 126 -6.58 9.39 4.44
N SER A 127 -6.36 10.69 4.69
CA SER A 127 -7.48 11.64 4.74
C SER A 127 -8.20 11.77 3.39
N LYS A 128 -7.48 11.70 2.26
CA LYS A 128 -8.09 11.66 0.93
C LYS A 128 -8.85 10.36 0.65
N GLU A 129 -8.40 9.23 1.17
CA GLU A 129 -9.17 7.98 1.10
C GLU A 129 -10.48 8.10 1.87
N TYR A 130 -10.46 8.68 3.08
CA TYR A 130 -11.70 8.97 3.81
C TYR A 130 -12.63 9.89 3.01
N GLU A 131 -12.13 10.97 2.40
CA GLU A 131 -12.94 11.86 1.55
C GLU A 131 -13.56 11.11 0.36
N ARG A 132 -12.79 10.25 -0.32
CA ARG A 132 -13.27 9.43 -1.44
C ARG A 132 -14.39 8.49 -1.04
N PHE A 133 -14.19 7.71 0.04
CA PHE A 133 -15.17 6.72 0.48
C PHE A 133 -16.38 7.35 1.20
N SER A 134 -16.24 8.57 1.73
CA SER A 134 -17.36 9.33 2.33
C SER A 134 -18.07 10.26 1.35
N LYS A 135 -17.78 10.20 0.04
CA LYS A 135 -18.37 11.06 -1.01
C LYS A 135 -19.90 11.19 -0.94
N TYR A 136 -20.59 10.13 -0.54
CA TYR A 136 -22.06 10.08 -0.45
C TYR A 136 -22.61 10.27 0.97
N ASN A 137 -21.74 10.59 1.94
CA ASN A 137 -22.11 10.88 3.33
C ASN A 137 -21.72 12.33 3.69
N ASN A 138 -22.58 13.27 3.30
CA ASN A 138 -22.34 14.72 3.42
C ASN A 138 -22.14 15.21 4.86
N ASN A 139 -22.54 14.42 5.86
CA ASN A 139 -22.41 14.78 7.26
C ASN A 139 -21.03 14.42 7.82
N VAL A 140 -20.19 13.66 7.11
CA VAL A 140 -18.87 13.27 7.59
C VAL A 140 -17.86 14.40 7.36
N LYS A 141 -17.21 14.81 8.45
CA LYS A 141 -16.16 15.84 8.45
C LYS A 141 -14.84 15.15 8.78
N ILE A 142 -13.84 15.35 7.93
CA ILE A 142 -12.50 14.78 8.07
C ILE A 142 -11.50 15.93 8.15
N ALA A 143 -10.51 15.83 9.02
CA ALA A 143 -9.37 16.73 9.01
C ALA A 143 -8.06 15.96 9.16
N VAL A 144 -6.99 16.54 8.60
CA VAL A 144 -5.64 16.00 8.70
C VAL A 144 -4.70 17.00 9.37
N PHE A 145 -3.93 16.55 10.35
CA PHE A 145 -3.01 17.39 11.12
C PHE A 145 -1.60 16.78 11.18
N PHE A 146 -0.61 17.53 10.69
CA PHE A 146 0.79 17.13 10.75
C PHE A 146 1.74 18.32 10.82
N GLY A 147 2.98 18.04 11.26
CA GLY A 147 4.06 19.04 11.38
C GLY A 147 4.37 19.82 10.09
N GLY A 148 5.03 20.97 10.21
CA GLY A 148 5.44 21.79 9.06
C GLY A 148 4.41 22.82 8.59
N MET A 149 3.19 22.79 9.13
CA MET A 149 2.17 23.84 8.97
C MET A 149 1.91 24.58 10.29
N ASN A 150 1.39 25.80 10.22
CA ASN A 150 1.07 26.60 11.41
C ASN A 150 -0.05 25.95 12.24
N ILE A 151 0.26 25.54 13.48
CA ILE A 151 -0.68 24.86 14.39
C ILE A 151 -1.93 25.69 14.70
N LYS A 152 -1.86 27.03 14.64
CA LYS A 152 -3.02 27.91 14.87
C LYS A 152 -4.14 27.65 13.85
N LYS A 153 -3.79 27.28 12.60
CA LYS A 153 -4.79 26.90 11.58
C LYS A 153 -5.55 25.64 12.01
N ASP A 154 -4.83 24.65 12.54
CA ASP A 154 -5.43 23.40 13.05
C ASP A 154 -6.35 23.68 14.24
N GLU A 155 -5.93 24.54 15.16
CA GLU A 155 -6.76 24.96 16.29
C GLU A 155 -8.04 25.68 15.85
N GLU A 156 -7.96 26.53 14.82
CA GLU A 156 -9.13 27.20 14.26
C GLU A 156 -10.10 26.22 13.62
N VAL A 157 -9.61 25.22 12.89
CA VAL A 157 -10.43 24.13 12.33
C VAL A 157 -11.16 23.39 13.45
N LEU A 158 -10.44 22.97 14.50
CA LEU A 158 -11.03 22.24 15.63
C LEU A 158 -12.08 23.06 16.40
N LYS A 159 -11.86 24.38 16.56
CA LYS A 159 -12.80 25.27 17.25
C LYS A 159 -14.04 25.61 16.42
N LYS A 160 -13.89 25.83 15.12
CA LYS A 160 -14.97 26.31 14.24
C LYS A 160 -15.74 25.18 13.56
N ASN A 161 -15.04 24.11 13.17
CA ASN A 161 -15.58 23.01 12.39
C ASN A 161 -14.92 21.69 12.79
N CYS A 162 -15.13 21.28 14.05
CA CYS A 162 -14.56 20.05 14.60
C CYS A 162 -14.95 18.84 13.74
N PRO A 163 -13.97 18.04 13.27
CA PRO A 163 -14.21 16.88 12.42
C PRO A 163 -14.64 15.66 13.25
N HIS A 164 -15.29 14.70 12.59
CA HIS A 164 -15.63 13.38 13.16
C HIS A 164 -14.44 12.42 13.09
N ILE A 165 -13.62 12.58 12.05
CA ILE A 165 -12.45 11.76 11.76
C ILE A 165 -11.21 12.66 11.74
N VAL A 166 -10.23 12.33 12.57
CA VAL A 166 -8.91 12.99 12.59
C VAL A 166 -7.85 12.02 12.10
N VAL A 167 -7.06 12.45 11.13
CA VAL A 167 -5.86 11.75 10.66
C VAL A 167 -4.65 12.60 10.98
N GLY A 168 -3.53 12.03 11.42
CA GLY A 168 -2.35 12.85 11.66
C GLY A 168 -1.08 12.12 12.06
N THR A 169 -0.01 12.89 12.21
CA THR A 169 1.26 12.38 12.75
C THR A 169 1.29 12.54 14.28
N PRO A 170 1.86 11.58 15.03
CA PRO A 170 1.82 11.57 16.50
C PRO A 170 2.18 12.92 17.15
N GLY A 171 3.33 13.51 16.83
CA GLY A 171 3.76 14.76 17.47
C GLY A 171 2.79 15.94 17.29
N ARG A 172 2.10 16.08 16.14
CA ARG A 172 1.10 17.15 15.94
C ARG A 172 -0.18 16.86 16.71
N ILE A 173 -0.66 15.61 16.67
CA ILE A 173 -1.87 15.19 17.39
C ILE A 173 -1.67 15.36 18.90
N LEU A 174 -0.51 14.95 19.42
CA LEU A 174 -0.18 15.11 20.83
C LEU A 174 -0.16 16.59 21.25
N ALA A 175 0.46 17.46 20.45
CA ALA A 175 0.48 18.90 20.73
C ALA A 175 -0.94 19.50 20.81
N LEU A 176 -1.82 19.13 19.86
CA LEU A 176 -3.22 19.57 19.85
C LEU A 176 -4.00 19.01 21.05
N ALA A 177 -3.78 17.75 21.42
CA ALA A 177 -4.43 17.12 22.57
C ALA A 177 -3.97 17.74 23.90
N ARG A 178 -2.67 17.99 24.08
CA ARG A 178 -2.10 18.67 25.26
C ARG A 178 -2.60 20.09 25.42
N SER A 179 -2.80 20.81 24.31
CA SER A 179 -3.40 22.16 24.32
C SER A 179 -4.89 22.16 24.68
N LYS A 180 -5.52 20.97 24.81
CA LYS A 180 -6.95 20.74 25.05
C LYS A 180 -7.87 21.24 23.93
N VAL A 181 -7.31 21.67 22.80
CA VAL A 181 -8.08 22.08 21.62
C VAL A 181 -8.62 20.86 20.87
N LEU A 182 -7.88 19.75 20.86
CA LEU A 182 -8.37 18.46 20.39
C LEU A 182 -8.82 17.60 21.58
N SER A 183 -10.12 17.38 21.71
CA SER A 183 -10.66 16.44 22.70
C SER A 183 -10.64 15.02 22.15
N LEU A 184 -9.97 14.10 22.85
CA LEU A 184 -9.88 12.68 22.50
C LEU A 184 -10.81 11.79 23.33
N LYS A 185 -11.69 12.39 24.14
CA LYS A 185 -12.56 11.68 25.09
C LYS A 185 -13.67 10.85 24.46
N ASN A 186 -13.98 11.07 23.18
CA ASN A 186 -15.08 10.41 22.48
C ASN A 186 -14.57 9.45 21.39
N ILE A 187 -13.27 9.14 21.38
CA ILE A 187 -12.69 8.21 20.41
C ILE A 187 -13.28 6.81 20.63
N LYS A 188 -13.96 6.31 19.60
CA LYS A 188 -14.47 4.94 19.48
C LYS A 188 -13.54 4.04 18.65
N HIS A 189 -12.76 4.63 17.74
CA HIS A 189 -11.83 3.91 16.87
C HIS A 189 -10.44 4.55 16.90
N PHE A 190 -9.42 3.76 17.24
CA PHE A 190 -8.02 4.18 17.28
C PHE A 190 -7.17 3.34 16.32
N ILE A 191 -6.63 3.97 15.28
CA ILE A 191 -5.94 3.27 14.18
C ILE A 191 -4.48 3.70 14.12
N LEU A 192 -3.57 2.74 13.95
CA LEU A 192 -2.17 2.99 13.59
C LEU A 192 -1.85 2.36 12.23
N ASP A 193 -1.40 3.16 11.26
CA ASP A 193 -0.86 2.66 9.98
C ASP A 193 0.66 2.89 9.90
N GLU A 194 1.40 1.90 9.38
CA GLU A 194 2.84 1.75 9.55
C GLU A 194 3.25 1.71 11.04
N CYS A 195 2.54 0.87 11.82
CA CYS A 195 2.72 0.81 13.29
C CYS A 195 4.12 0.34 13.71
N ASP A 196 4.81 -0.46 12.89
CA ASP A 196 6.19 -0.89 13.15
C ASP A 196 7.16 0.29 13.24
N LYS A 197 7.05 1.26 12.33
CA LYS A 197 7.88 2.46 12.33
C LYS A 197 7.51 3.42 13.45
N MET A 198 6.22 3.55 13.75
CA MET A 198 5.78 4.42 14.84
C MET A 198 6.18 3.90 16.22
N LEU A 199 6.19 2.58 16.41
CA LEU A 199 6.44 1.96 17.71
C LEU A 199 7.89 1.53 17.92
N ALA A 200 8.72 1.45 16.86
CA ALA A 200 10.14 1.16 16.98
C ALA A 200 10.96 2.32 17.56
N ALA A 201 10.62 3.57 17.21
CA ALA A 201 11.31 4.76 17.73
C ALA A 201 10.76 5.13 19.12
N ILE A 202 11.65 5.25 20.12
CA ILE A 202 11.26 5.46 21.53
C ILE A 202 10.47 6.76 21.72
N ASP A 203 10.91 7.84 21.08
CA ASP A 203 10.27 9.15 21.11
C ASP A 203 8.85 9.10 20.52
N MET A 204 8.71 8.53 19.32
CA MET A 204 7.41 8.41 18.66
C MET A 204 6.47 7.45 19.39
N ARG A 205 7.00 6.34 19.94
CA ARG A 205 6.25 5.40 20.77
C ARG A 205 5.70 6.06 22.02
N SER A 206 6.51 6.89 22.70
CA SER A 206 6.09 7.64 23.88
C SER A 206 4.91 8.58 23.54
N ASP A 207 5.04 9.31 22.43
CA ASP A 207 3.96 10.20 21.95
C ASP A 207 2.67 9.41 21.68
N VAL A 208 2.74 8.28 20.96
CA VAL A 208 1.59 7.41 20.66
C VAL A 208 0.94 6.88 21.94
N GLN A 209 1.75 6.43 22.92
CA GLN A 209 1.24 5.93 24.20
C GLN A 209 0.56 7.01 25.04
N GLU A 210 1.04 8.25 24.98
CA GLU A 210 0.41 9.37 25.67
C GLU A 210 -0.93 9.73 25.01
N ILE A 211 -0.97 9.83 23.68
CA ILE A 211 -2.22 10.03 22.93
C ILE A 211 -3.22 8.92 23.28
N PHE A 212 -2.79 7.66 23.28
CA PHE A 212 -3.65 6.53 23.60
C PHE A 212 -4.25 6.63 25.01
N ARG A 213 -3.47 7.05 26.01
CA ARG A 213 -3.95 7.27 27.39
C ARG A 213 -4.95 8.42 27.52
N MET A 214 -5.01 9.33 26.55
CA MET A 214 -6.00 10.42 26.52
C MET A 214 -7.35 10.00 25.90
N THR A 215 -7.45 8.77 25.38
CA THR A 215 -8.67 8.19 24.79
C THR A 215 -9.41 7.29 25.79
N PRO A 216 -10.71 6.98 25.58
CA PRO A 216 -11.42 5.98 26.36
C PRO A 216 -10.72 4.62 26.40
N HIS A 217 -10.90 3.87 27.48
CA HIS A 217 -10.38 2.50 27.57
C HIS A 217 -11.12 1.57 26.59
N GLU A 218 -12.46 1.66 26.56
CA GLU A 218 -13.32 0.92 25.64
C GLU A 218 -13.39 1.64 24.28
N LYS A 219 -12.68 1.08 23.30
CA LYS A 219 -12.63 1.54 21.91
C LYS A 219 -12.05 0.41 21.05
N GLN A 220 -12.38 0.39 19.77
CA GLN A 220 -11.73 -0.51 18.83
C GLN A 220 -10.33 0.01 18.49
N VAL A 221 -9.34 -0.88 18.49
CA VAL A 221 -7.96 -0.60 18.12
C VAL A 221 -7.57 -1.46 16.91
N MET A 222 -7.12 -0.80 15.84
CA MET A 222 -6.63 -1.49 14.65
C MET A 222 -5.21 -1.02 14.31
N MET A 223 -4.31 -1.96 14.00
CA MET A 223 -2.92 -1.67 13.64
C MET A 223 -2.56 -2.38 12.35
N PHE A 224 -1.93 -1.65 11.44
CA PHE A 224 -1.54 -2.13 10.12
C PHE A 224 -0.06 -1.88 9.88
N SER A 225 0.62 -2.87 9.30
CA SER A 225 1.99 -2.71 8.82
C SER A 225 2.26 -3.59 7.60
N ALA A 226 3.27 -3.21 6.81
CA ALA A 226 3.85 -4.11 5.80
C ALA A 226 4.80 -5.14 6.41
N THR A 227 5.39 -4.82 7.56
CA THR A 227 6.43 -5.59 8.23
C THR A 227 6.18 -5.58 9.73
N LEU A 228 5.98 -6.73 10.36
CA LEU A 228 5.94 -6.87 11.83
C LEU A 228 6.97 -7.89 12.28
N SER A 229 8.09 -7.39 12.82
CA SER A 229 9.08 -8.25 13.48
C SER A 229 8.48 -8.94 14.71
N LYS A 230 9.08 -10.06 15.12
CA LYS A 230 8.65 -10.77 16.34
C LYS A 230 8.72 -9.89 17.58
N ASP A 231 9.63 -8.93 17.61
CA ASP A 231 9.82 -8.01 18.75
C ASP A 231 8.74 -6.92 18.83
N ILE A 232 8.18 -6.50 17.69
CA ILE A 232 7.16 -5.43 17.67
C ILE A 232 5.75 -5.96 17.94
N ARG A 233 5.46 -7.22 17.62
CA ARG A 233 4.12 -7.83 17.83
C ARG A 233 3.66 -7.73 19.30
N PRO A 234 4.47 -8.09 20.32
CA PRO A 234 4.09 -7.91 21.73
C PRO A 234 3.82 -6.46 22.11
N VAL A 235 4.54 -5.51 21.50
CA VAL A 235 4.33 -4.07 21.75
C VAL A 235 2.97 -3.63 21.22
N CYS A 236 2.59 -4.06 20.01
CA CYS A 236 1.28 -3.79 19.42
C CYS A 236 0.14 -4.36 20.29
N LYS A 237 0.28 -5.62 20.74
CA LYS A 237 -0.74 -6.31 21.55
C LYS A 237 -1.05 -5.59 22.86
N LYS A 238 -0.11 -4.82 23.44
CA LYS A 238 -0.36 -4.02 24.66
C LYS A 238 -1.40 -2.92 24.49
N PHE A 239 -1.75 -2.56 23.26
CA PHE A 239 -2.80 -1.57 22.99
C PHE A 239 -4.16 -2.21 22.73
N MET A 240 -4.23 -3.54 22.62
CA MET A 240 -5.40 -4.26 22.10
C MET A 240 -5.97 -5.22 23.15
N GLN A 241 -7.22 -5.63 22.95
CA GLN A 241 -7.88 -6.68 23.72
C GLN A 241 -8.28 -7.83 22.80
N ASP A 242 -7.61 -8.97 22.96
CA ASP A 242 -7.85 -10.20 22.17
C ASP A 242 -8.00 -9.94 20.66
N PRO A 243 -6.99 -9.33 20.01
CA PRO A 243 -7.12 -8.89 18.63
C PRO A 243 -7.21 -10.06 17.66
N MET A 244 -7.99 -9.88 16.59
CA MET A 244 -7.84 -10.68 15.39
C MET A 244 -6.45 -10.42 14.80
N GLU A 245 -5.64 -11.47 14.71
CA GLU A 245 -4.32 -11.41 14.11
C GLU A 245 -4.37 -11.94 12.68
N VAL A 246 -4.13 -11.05 11.72
CA VAL A 246 -4.08 -11.39 10.29
C VAL A 246 -2.65 -11.20 9.81
N TYR A 247 -1.95 -12.30 9.59
CA TYR A 247 -0.62 -12.31 9.01
C TYR A 247 -0.71 -12.89 7.59
N VAL A 248 -0.94 -12.01 6.61
CA VAL A 248 -0.88 -12.42 5.21
C VAL A 248 0.58 -12.73 4.90
N ASP A 249 0.85 -13.96 4.47
CA ASP A 249 2.16 -14.48 4.09
C ASP A 249 3.20 -14.64 5.20
N ASP A 250 2.81 -15.03 6.44
CA ASP A 250 3.80 -15.36 7.50
C ASP A 250 4.61 -16.63 7.16
N ASP A 251 4.00 -17.60 6.45
CA ASP A 251 4.66 -18.83 5.96
C ASP A 251 4.90 -18.83 4.44
N SER A 252 4.30 -17.89 3.69
CA SER A 252 4.35 -17.81 2.22
C SER A 252 4.90 -16.48 1.71
N LYS A 253 6.18 -16.19 2.02
CA LYS A 253 7.08 -15.30 1.28
C LYS A 253 6.54 -13.89 0.98
N LEU A 254 7.31 -12.87 1.37
CA LEU A 254 7.11 -11.48 0.95
C LEU A 254 7.46 -11.28 -0.56
N THR A 255 6.88 -12.09 -1.45
CA THR A 255 7.01 -12.01 -2.89
C THR A 255 6.26 -10.79 -3.42
N LEU A 256 7.00 -9.95 -4.15
CA LEU A 256 6.47 -8.87 -4.96
C LEU A 256 5.90 -9.46 -6.27
N HIS A 257 4.78 -10.18 -6.17
CA HIS A 257 4.13 -10.78 -7.33
C HIS A 257 3.78 -9.71 -8.38
N GLY A 258 4.13 -9.96 -9.64
CA GLY A 258 3.92 -9.02 -10.75
C GLY A 258 5.02 -7.98 -10.94
N LEU A 259 6.04 -7.95 -10.07
CA LEU A 259 7.18 -7.04 -10.20
C LEU A 259 8.41 -7.76 -10.76
N GLN A 260 8.86 -7.33 -11.94
CA GLN A 260 10.17 -7.70 -12.48
C GLN A 260 11.26 -6.91 -11.75
N GLN A 261 12.30 -7.59 -11.30
CA GLN A 261 13.35 -6.98 -10.49
C GLN A 261 14.71 -7.31 -11.10
N HIS A 262 15.45 -6.27 -11.45
CA HIS A 262 16.80 -6.38 -11.99
C HIS A 262 17.78 -5.46 -11.26
N TYR A 263 19.06 -5.80 -11.35
CA TYR A 263 20.15 -4.91 -10.94
C TYR A 263 21.12 -4.64 -12.09
N ALA A 264 21.78 -3.49 -12.06
CA ALA A 264 22.89 -3.19 -12.95
C ALA A 264 24.14 -2.87 -12.12
N LYS A 265 25.25 -3.55 -12.40
CA LYS A 265 26.57 -3.26 -11.79
C LYS A 265 27.28 -2.19 -12.61
N LEU A 266 27.54 -1.05 -11.99
CA LEU A 266 28.20 0.08 -12.67
C LEU A 266 28.82 1.05 -11.67
N LYS A 267 29.84 1.79 -12.10
CA LYS A 267 30.45 2.83 -11.26
C LYS A 267 29.51 4.04 -11.12
N ASP A 268 29.65 4.82 -10.04
CA ASP A 268 28.76 5.97 -9.78
C ASP A 268 28.75 7.00 -10.92
N ASN A 269 29.90 7.18 -11.59
CA ASN A 269 30.03 8.08 -12.75
C ASN A 269 29.34 7.58 -14.03
N GLU A 270 28.98 6.30 -14.09
CA GLU A 270 28.30 5.68 -15.24
C GLU A 270 26.77 5.69 -15.08
N LYS A 271 26.27 5.96 -13.85
CA LYS A 271 24.84 5.90 -13.52
C LYS A 271 23.98 6.83 -14.36
N ASN A 272 24.42 8.07 -14.57
CA ASN A 272 23.70 9.03 -15.40
C ASN A 272 23.50 8.46 -16.81
N ARG A 273 24.59 8.03 -17.45
CA ARG A 273 24.55 7.47 -18.81
C ARG A 273 23.62 6.26 -18.89
N LYS A 274 23.74 5.32 -17.96
CA LYS A 274 22.91 4.11 -17.95
C LYS A 274 21.45 4.43 -17.68
N LEU A 275 21.14 5.38 -16.80
CA LEU A 275 19.77 5.81 -16.54
C LEU A 275 19.13 6.41 -17.79
N PHE A 276 19.83 7.31 -18.50
CA PHE A 276 19.30 7.90 -19.75
C PHE A 276 19.04 6.85 -20.82
N GLU A 277 19.99 5.96 -21.05
CA GLU A 277 19.83 4.82 -21.95
C GLU A 277 18.57 4.00 -21.62
N LEU A 278 18.34 3.72 -20.33
CA LEU A 278 17.16 2.98 -19.90
C LEU A 278 15.86 3.78 -20.01
N LEU A 279 15.89 5.10 -19.80
CA LEU A 279 14.71 5.96 -20.00
C LEU A 279 14.34 6.11 -21.49
N ASP A 280 15.31 6.00 -22.40
CA ASP A 280 15.07 6.01 -23.85
C ASP A 280 14.54 4.67 -24.36
N VAL A 281 15.05 3.55 -23.83
CA VAL A 281 14.69 2.20 -24.29
C VAL A 281 13.40 1.69 -23.65
N LEU A 282 13.21 1.92 -22.34
CA LEU A 282 12.09 1.34 -21.61
C LEU A 282 10.82 2.17 -21.79
N GLU A 283 9.73 1.49 -22.17
CA GLU A 283 8.42 2.12 -22.17
C GLU A 283 7.84 2.26 -20.76
N PHE A 284 7.46 3.47 -20.35
CA PHE A 284 6.82 3.72 -19.06
C PHE A 284 5.62 4.65 -19.12
N ASN A 285 4.75 4.60 -18.11
CA ASN A 285 3.74 5.61 -17.86
C ASN A 285 4.35 6.71 -16.98
N GLN A 286 4.74 6.34 -15.76
CA GLN A 286 5.51 7.18 -14.85
C GLN A 286 6.64 6.39 -14.18
N VAL A 287 7.70 7.12 -13.82
CA VAL A 287 8.92 6.59 -13.21
C VAL A 287 9.17 7.30 -11.88
N ILE A 288 9.57 6.53 -10.87
CA ILE A 288 10.17 7.08 -9.64
C ILE A 288 11.64 6.70 -9.58
N ILE A 289 12.51 7.67 -9.29
CA ILE A 289 13.94 7.50 -9.15
C ILE A 289 14.35 7.88 -7.73
N PHE A 290 14.78 6.89 -6.95
CA PHE A 290 15.22 7.08 -5.58
C PHE A 290 16.72 7.37 -5.49
N VAL A 291 17.07 8.42 -4.77
CA VAL A 291 18.43 8.88 -4.52
C VAL A 291 18.70 9.08 -3.03
N LYS A 292 19.96 8.97 -2.61
CA LYS A 292 20.32 8.98 -1.18
C LYS A 292 20.41 10.37 -0.55
N SER A 293 20.51 11.45 -1.34
CA SER A 293 20.70 12.80 -0.80
C SER A 293 19.92 13.88 -1.55
N ILE A 294 19.64 14.99 -0.85
CA ILE A 294 18.97 16.17 -1.42
C ILE A 294 19.78 16.74 -2.58
N GLN A 295 21.11 16.84 -2.43
CA GLN A 295 21.98 17.36 -3.47
C GLN A 295 21.90 16.53 -4.75
N ARG A 296 21.89 15.20 -4.62
CA ARG A 296 21.74 14.29 -5.77
C ARG A 296 20.35 14.38 -6.38
N CYS A 297 19.31 14.53 -5.56
CA CYS A 297 17.93 14.72 -6.03
C CYS A 297 17.80 15.96 -6.92
N MET A 298 18.33 17.10 -6.45
CA MET A 298 18.29 18.35 -7.22
C MET A 298 19.17 18.27 -8.47
N ALA A 299 20.39 17.73 -8.35
CA ALA A 299 21.31 17.62 -9.49
C ALA A 299 20.77 16.69 -10.58
N LEU A 300 20.23 15.54 -10.21
CA LEU A 300 19.68 14.59 -11.17
C LEU A 300 18.40 15.12 -11.83
N ALA A 301 17.51 15.76 -11.07
CA ALA A 301 16.30 16.36 -11.64
C ALA A 301 16.61 17.51 -12.60
N ALA A 302 17.62 18.34 -12.29
CA ALA A 302 18.10 19.38 -13.19
C ALA A 302 18.68 18.78 -14.48
N LEU A 303 19.52 17.74 -14.35
CA LEU A 303 20.10 17.04 -15.50
C LEU A 303 19.05 16.39 -16.39
N LEU A 304 18.04 15.73 -15.81
CA LEU A 304 16.89 15.19 -16.55
C LEU A 304 16.17 16.29 -17.33
N HIS A 305 15.94 17.43 -16.68
CA HIS A 305 15.31 18.59 -17.32
C HIS A 305 16.11 19.14 -18.50
N GLU A 306 17.44 19.24 -18.38
CA GLU A 306 18.35 19.67 -19.46
C GLU A 306 18.35 18.70 -20.64
N GLN A 307 18.13 17.41 -20.38
CA GLN A 307 18.01 16.36 -21.40
C GLN A 307 16.57 16.18 -21.92
N ASN A 308 15.68 17.16 -21.72
CA ASN A 308 14.29 17.13 -22.15
C ASN A 308 13.43 16.00 -21.52
N PHE A 309 13.82 15.50 -20.36
CA PHE A 309 12.99 14.62 -19.52
C PHE A 309 12.31 15.43 -18.42
N PRO A 310 10.99 15.74 -18.53
CA PRO A 310 10.30 16.55 -17.52
C PRO A 310 10.21 15.80 -16.19
N ALA A 311 11.02 16.21 -15.22
CA ALA A 311 11.15 15.54 -13.93
C ALA A 311 10.80 16.47 -12.75
N ILE A 312 10.10 15.93 -11.77
CA ILE A 312 9.82 16.61 -10.50
C ILE A 312 10.83 16.14 -9.47
N ALA A 313 11.45 17.05 -8.75
CA ALA A 313 12.23 16.72 -7.55
C ALA A 313 11.36 16.87 -6.30
N ILE A 314 11.38 15.87 -5.41
CA ILE A 314 10.83 16.04 -4.06
C ILE A 314 11.76 15.50 -2.98
N HIS A 315 12.10 16.34 -2.01
CA HIS A 315 13.09 16.03 -0.98
C HIS A 315 12.79 16.76 0.34
N ARG A 316 13.47 16.34 1.42
CA ARG A 316 13.18 16.81 2.79
C ARG A 316 13.44 18.29 3.08
N ALA A 317 14.25 18.97 2.27
CA ALA A 317 14.52 20.41 2.45
C ALA A 317 13.40 21.33 1.93
N MET A 318 12.39 20.79 1.24
CA MET A 318 11.24 21.57 0.76
C MET A 318 10.24 21.82 1.88
N THR A 319 9.46 22.88 1.73
CA THR A 319 8.31 23.12 2.62
C THR A 319 7.26 22.03 2.42
N GLN A 320 6.45 21.77 3.46
CA GLN A 320 5.40 20.75 3.38
C GLN A 320 4.37 21.06 2.28
N GLU A 321 4.01 22.34 2.12
CA GLU A 321 3.08 22.81 1.09
C GLU A 321 3.62 22.53 -0.32
N GLU A 322 4.90 22.82 -0.56
CA GLU A 322 5.55 22.56 -1.85
C GLU A 322 5.66 21.06 -2.16
N ARG A 323 5.96 20.23 -1.15
CA ARG A 323 6.02 18.77 -1.30
C ARG A 323 4.68 18.18 -1.71
N LEU A 324 3.59 18.59 -1.03
CA LEU A 324 2.24 18.13 -1.34
C LEU A 324 1.78 18.61 -2.72
N SER A 325 2.09 19.86 -3.07
CA SER A 325 1.80 20.42 -4.39
C SER A 325 2.49 19.64 -5.52
N ARG A 326 3.81 19.41 -5.41
CA ARG A 326 4.56 18.63 -6.41
C ARG A 326 4.13 17.18 -6.47
N TYR A 327 3.79 16.57 -5.33
CA TYR A 327 3.23 15.22 -5.30
C TYR A 327 1.89 15.15 -6.04
N GLN A 328 1.02 16.13 -5.82
CA GLN A 328 -0.28 16.22 -6.49
C GLN A 328 -0.09 16.39 -8.01
N SER A 329 0.77 17.31 -8.47
CA SER A 329 1.09 17.44 -9.90
C SER A 329 1.63 16.14 -10.52
N PHE A 330 2.44 15.38 -9.78
CA PHE A 330 2.89 14.06 -10.24
C PHE A 330 1.72 13.08 -10.35
N LYS A 331 0.85 13.02 -9.34
CA LYS A 331 -0.34 12.14 -9.32
C LYS A 331 -1.33 12.48 -10.43
N ASP A 332 -1.49 13.76 -10.73
CA ASP A 332 -2.35 14.28 -11.80
C ASP A 332 -1.71 14.12 -13.20
N PHE A 333 -0.55 13.47 -13.28
CA PHE A 333 0.15 13.12 -14.52
C PHE A 333 0.65 14.34 -15.31
N GLU A 334 0.90 15.47 -14.64
CA GLU A 334 1.52 16.64 -15.26
C GLU A 334 2.98 16.37 -15.67
N LYS A 335 3.65 15.45 -14.95
CA LYS A 335 5.03 15.02 -15.20
C LYS A 335 5.14 13.51 -15.06
N ARG A 336 6.01 12.91 -15.86
CA ARG A 336 6.18 11.45 -15.92
C ARG A 336 7.33 10.93 -15.05
N ILE A 337 8.26 11.78 -14.63
CA ILE A 337 9.41 11.35 -13.82
C ILE A 337 9.40 12.08 -12.48
N LEU A 338 9.59 11.33 -11.39
CA LEU A 338 9.77 11.83 -10.03
C LEU A 338 11.14 11.40 -9.51
N VAL A 339 12.00 12.34 -9.15
CA VAL A 339 13.24 12.09 -8.42
C VAL A 339 12.99 12.39 -6.94
N ALA A 340 13.25 11.42 -6.06
CA ALA A 340 12.92 11.53 -4.66
C ALA A 340 13.96 10.92 -3.72
N THR A 341 14.07 11.48 -2.51
CA THR A 341 14.73 10.80 -1.38
C THR A 341 13.75 9.87 -0.66
N ASP A 342 14.22 9.07 0.30
CA ASP A 342 13.42 8.09 1.08
C ASP A 342 12.18 8.60 1.79
N LEU A 343 12.06 9.92 1.92
CA LEU A 343 10.86 10.61 2.38
C LEU A 343 9.57 10.17 1.64
N PHE A 344 9.71 9.66 0.42
CA PHE A 344 8.63 9.18 -0.45
C PHE A 344 8.67 7.65 -0.67
N GLY A 345 9.59 6.94 0.00
CA GLY A 345 9.67 5.49 -0.10
C GLY A 345 8.47 4.78 0.53
N ARG A 346 7.83 5.37 1.54
CA ARG A 346 6.76 4.77 2.37
C ARG A 346 5.39 5.45 2.17
N GLY A 347 4.30 4.70 2.41
CA GLY A 347 2.90 5.19 2.30
C GLY A 347 2.32 5.61 0.94
N MET A 348 3.09 6.05 -0.06
CA MET A 348 2.53 6.70 -1.27
C MET A 348 1.87 5.81 -2.33
N ASP A 349 0.62 6.07 -2.65
CA ASP A 349 -0.10 5.39 -3.73
C ASP A 349 -0.08 6.18 -5.05
N ILE A 350 0.63 5.65 -6.05
CA ILE A 350 0.64 6.21 -7.40
C ILE A 350 0.44 5.06 -8.40
N GLU A 351 -0.82 4.80 -8.76
CA GLU A 351 -1.25 3.70 -9.62
C GLU A 351 -0.57 3.67 -11.00
N ARG A 352 -0.16 4.84 -11.52
CA ARG A 352 0.42 4.98 -12.86
C ARG A 352 1.94 4.76 -12.91
N VAL A 353 2.58 4.49 -11.78
CA VAL A 353 4.02 4.18 -11.74
C VAL A 353 4.22 2.72 -12.09
N ASN A 354 4.94 2.48 -13.18
CA ASN A 354 5.27 1.13 -13.63
C ASN A 354 6.77 0.85 -13.59
N ILE A 355 7.63 1.87 -13.45
CA ILE A 355 9.08 1.67 -13.26
C ILE A 355 9.57 2.41 -12.00
N VAL A 356 10.37 1.71 -11.19
CA VAL A 356 11.10 2.26 -10.05
C VAL A 356 12.60 2.05 -10.28
N PHE A 357 13.38 3.12 -10.17
CA PHE A 357 14.83 3.07 -10.11
C PHE A 357 15.33 3.29 -8.70
N ASN A 358 16.11 2.35 -8.17
CA ASN A 358 17.03 2.64 -7.08
C ASN A 358 18.35 3.14 -7.69
N TYR A 359 18.40 4.43 -8.02
CA TYR A 359 19.60 5.07 -8.55
C TYR A 359 20.73 5.07 -7.52
N ASP A 360 20.37 5.26 -6.25
CA ASP A 360 21.22 4.92 -5.12
C ASP A 360 20.57 3.79 -4.31
N MET A 361 21.39 2.81 -3.90
CA MET A 361 20.94 1.66 -3.13
C MET A 361 20.22 2.12 -1.84
N PRO A 362 19.05 1.52 -1.48
CA PRO A 362 18.43 1.75 -0.19
C PRO A 362 19.33 1.34 0.98
N GLU A 363 19.08 1.92 2.15
CA GLU A 363 19.87 1.65 3.37
C GLU A 363 19.71 0.22 3.90
N ASN A 364 18.57 -0.43 3.63
CA ASN A 364 18.26 -1.77 4.10
C ASN A 364 17.13 -2.42 3.26
N SER A 365 16.91 -3.71 3.50
CA SER A 365 15.92 -4.53 2.79
C SER A 365 14.47 -4.07 2.99
N ASP A 366 14.12 -3.51 4.15
CA ASP A 366 12.79 -2.93 4.36
C ASP A 366 12.55 -1.73 3.45
N THR A 367 13.51 -0.81 3.39
CA THR A 367 13.43 0.37 2.53
C THR A 367 13.35 -0.03 1.05
N TYR A 368 14.10 -1.06 0.63
CA TYR A 368 13.97 -1.64 -0.71
C TYR A 368 12.52 -2.04 -1.00
N LEU A 369 11.92 -2.87 -0.15
CA LEU A 369 10.55 -3.37 -0.31
C LEU A 369 9.55 -2.22 -0.47
N HIS A 370 9.65 -1.19 0.37
CA HIS A 370 8.72 -0.06 0.29
C HIS A 370 8.89 0.78 -0.98
N ARG A 371 10.13 0.98 -1.44
CA ARG A 371 10.44 1.70 -2.69
C ARG A 371 9.90 0.96 -3.90
N VAL A 372 10.18 -0.34 -4.02
CA VAL A 372 9.83 -1.11 -5.22
C VAL A 372 8.34 -1.48 -5.27
N ALA A 373 7.67 -1.60 -4.13
CA ALA A 373 6.22 -1.78 -4.05
C ALA A 373 5.39 -0.54 -4.47
N ARG A 374 6.05 0.50 -5.03
CA ARG A 374 5.42 1.62 -5.73
C ARG A 374 5.07 1.27 -7.18
N ALA A 375 5.79 0.32 -7.78
CA ALA A 375 5.41 -0.29 -9.05
C ALA A 375 4.66 -1.60 -8.79
N GLY A 376 3.77 -1.96 -9.71
CA GLY A 376 3.06 -3.25 -9.68
C GLY A 376 1.98 -3.38 -8.59
N ARG A 377 1.26 -2.28 -8.28
CA ARG A 377 0.16 -2.30 -7.29
C ARG A 377 -1.13 -2.87 -7.88
N PHE A 378 -2.01 -3.43 -7.04
CA PHE A 378 -3.31 -3.98 -7.43
C PHE A 378 -3.26 -5.01 -8.57
N GLY A 379 -2.24 -5.88 -8.57
CA GLY A 379 -2.07 -6.91 -9.61
C GLY A 379 -1.58 -6.37 -10.96
N THR A 380 -1.16 -5.11 -11.01
CA THR A 380 -0.49 -4.56 -12.20
C THR A 380 0.95 -5.07 -12.29
N LYS A 381 1.47 -5.15 -13.52
CA LYS A 381 2.87 -5.45 -13.75
C LYS A 381 3.73 -4.21 -13.46
N GLY A 382 4.96 -4.42 -13.02
CA GLY A 382 5.92 -3.34 -12.78
C GLY A 382 7.36 -3.79 -12.93
N LEU A 383 8.28 -2.83 -13.00
CA LEU A 383 9.71 -3.04 -13.15
C LEU A 383 10.48 -2.26 -12.07
N ALA A 384 11.38 -2.92 -11.38
CA ALA A 384 12.34 -2.30 -10.47
C ALA A 384 13.76 -2.55 -10.97
N ILE A 385 14.54 -1.48 -11.14
CA ILE A 385 15.95 -1.56 -11.53
C ILE A 385 16.80 -0.92 -10.44
N THR A 386 17.80 -1.63 -9.95
CA THR A 386 18.68 -1.18 -8.87
C THR A 386 20.12 -1.05 -9.33
N PHE A 387 20.73 0.11 -9.13
CA PHE A 387 22.14 0.32 -9.43
C PHE A 387 23.01 -0.12 -8.26
N VAL A 388 24.00 -0.95 -8.55
CA VAL A 388 24.97 -1.48 -7.60
C VAL A 388 26.34 -0.93 -7.98
N SER A 389 26.92 -0.09 -7.11
CA SER A 389 28.19 0.59 -7.41
C SER A 389 29.37 0.15 -6.57
N ASP A 390 29.13 -0.45 -5.42
CA ASP A 390 30.18 -0.97 -4.54
C ASP A 390 29.78 -2.29 -3.88
N GLU A 391 30.70 -2.84 -3.08
CA GLU A 391 30.48 -4.10 -2.36
C GLU A 391 29.42 -4.00 -1.26
N ASN A 392 29.20 -2.81 -0.70
CA ASN A 392 28.17 -2.62 0.32
C ASN A 392 26.79 -2.65 -0.32
N ASP A 393 26.63 -2.01 -1.49
CA ASP A 393 25.43 -2.14 -2.30
C ASP A 393 25.15 -3.63 -2.60
N ALA A 394 26.17 -4.38 -3.02
CA ALA A 394 26.01 -5.80 -3.30
C ALA A 394 25.56 -6.62 -2.07
N LYS A 395 26.07 -6.30 -0.87
CA LYS A 395 25.62 -6.93 0.39
C LYS A 395 24.15 -6.65 0.67
N VAL A 396 23.71 -5.39 0.58
CA VAL A 396 22.30 -5.04 0.78
C VAL A 396 21.41 -5.73 -0.24
N LEU A 397 21.85 -5.85 -1.50
CA LEU A 397 21.09 -6.59 -2.52
C LEU A 397 20.94 -8.06 -2.16
N ASN A 398 22.01 -8.70 -1.67
CA ASN A 398 21.98 -10.09 -1.25
C ASN A 398 21.07 -10.30 -0.04
N GLU A 399 21.10 -9.38 0.93
CA GLU A 399 20.15 -9.40 2.07
C GLU A 399 18.69 -9.28 1.60
N VAL A 400 18.41 -8.46 0.58
CA VAL A 400 17.07 -8.38 -0.04
C VAL A 400 16.68 -9.71 -0.66
N GLN A 401 17.57 -10.32 -1.46
CA GLN A 401 17.30 -11.59 -2.13
C GLN A 401 17.06 -12.73 -1.15
N GLU A 402 17.87 -12.82 -0.09
CA GLU A 402 17.72 -13.82 0.96
C GLU A 402 16.44 -13.61 1.76
N ARG A 403 16.19 -12.39 2.22
CA ARG A 403 15.05 -12.08 3.09
C ARG A 403 13.69 -12.28 2.39
N PHE A 404 13.61 -11.96 1.11
CA PHE A 404 12.35 -12.05 0.36
C PHE A 404 12.29 -13.27 -0.57
N GLU A 405 13.33 -14.11 -0.57
CA GLU A 405 13.49 -15.26 -1.46
C GLU A 405 13.22 -14.92 -2.94
N VAL A 406 13.70 -13.75 -3.37
CA VAL A 406 13.57 -13.24 -4.74
C VAL A 406 14.91 -13.33 -5.45
N ASN A 407 14.89 -13.80 -6.70
CA ASN A 407 16.07 -13.77 -7.56
C ASN A 407 16.07 -12.45 -8.34
N ILE A 408 16.90 -11.49 -7.92
CA ILE A 408 17.08 -10.22 -8.62
C ILE A 408 18.20 -10.45 -9.63
N THR A 409 17.83 -10.62 -10.89
CA THR A 409 18.80 -10.95 -11.95
C THR A 409 19.53 -9.71 -12.44
N GLU A 410 20.70 -9.90 -13.03
CA GLU A 410 21.38 -8.80 -13.73
C GLU A 410 20.50 -8.32 -14.89
N LEU A 411 20.52 -7.01 -15.15
CA LEU A 411 19.70 -6.37 -16.16
C LEU A 411 20.03 -6.96 -17.54
N PRO A 412 19.07 -7.64 -18.22
CA PRO A 412 19.29 -8.16 -19.55
C PRO A 412 19.37 -7.03 -20.58
N ASP A 413 19.95 -7.31 -21.75
CA ASP A 413 20.03 -6.35 -22.85
C ASP A 413 18.65 -5.99 -23.41
N GLU A 414 17.72 -6.94 -23.38
CA GLU A 414 16.33 -6.76 -23.81
C GLU A 414 15.37 -7.12 -22.69
N ILE A 415 14.40 -6.24 -22.42
CA ILE A 415 13.30 -6.48 -21.49
C ILE A 415 12.00 -6.40 -22.28
N ASP A 416 11.24 -7.49 -22.31
CA ASP A 416 9.93 -7.50 -22.95
C ASP A 416 8.96 -6.60 -22.17
N ILE A 417 8.42 -5.59 -22.87
CA ILE A 417 7.45 -4.62 -22.34
C ILE A 417 6.25 -5.31 -21.70
N SER A 418 5.80 -6.43 -22.27
CA SER A 418 4.64 -7.18 -21.77
C SER A 418 4.85 -7.70 -20.34
N THR A 419 6.10 -7.86 -19.90
CA THR A 419 6.43 -8.43 -18.58
C THR A 419 6.25 -7.43 -17.44
N TYR A 420 6.28 -6.13 -17.73
CA TYR A 420 6.26 -5.08 -16.71
C TYR A 420 5.29 -3.92 -16.98
N LYS A 421 4.59 -3.94 -18.11
CA LYS A 421 3.56 -2.97 -18.46
C LYS A 421 2.33 -3.71 -18.98
N ASN A 422 1.18 -3.43 -18.39
CA ASN A 422 -0.09 -3.92 -18.92
C ASN A 422 -0.39 -3.16 -20.21
N HIS A 423 -0.72 -3.88 -21.31
CA HIS A 423 -1.28 -3.23 -22.48
C HIS A 423 -2.60 -2.56 -22.08
N PRO A 424 -2.90 -1.35 -22.58
CA PRO A 424 -4.21 -0.76 -22.36
C PRO A 424 -5.23 -1.73 -22.91
N GLY A 425 -6.15 -2.18 -22.06
CA GLY A 425 -7.19 -3.10 -22.51
C GLY A 425 -7.88 -2.54 -23.74
N ILE A 426 -8.07 -3.40 -24.73
CA ILE A 426 -8.76 -3.02 -25.95
C ILE A 426 -10.24 -3.15 -25.67
N LYS A 427 -10.96 -2.04 -25.81
CA LYS A 427 -12.42 -2.04 -25.71
C LYS A 427 -13.02 -2.70 -26.94
N VAL A 428 -13.64 -3.85 -26.76
CA VAL A 428 -14.40 -4.56 -27.81
C VAL A 428 -15.84 -4.66 -27.34
N GLY A 429 -16.79 -4.17 -28.15
CA GLY A 429 -18.22 -4.19 -27.81
C GLY A 429 -18.60 -3.45 -26.51
N GLY A 430 -17.78 -2.49 -26.06
CA GLY A 430 -17.98 -1.76 -24.81
C GLY A 430 -17.39 -2.41 -23.55
N GLN A 431 -16.84 -3.63 -23.65
CA GLN A 431 -16.12 -4.28 -22.56
C GLN A 431 -14.60 -4.14 -22.76
N ASN A 432 -13.85 -4.02 -21.65
CA ASN A 432 -12.40 -3.86 -21.70
C ASN A 432 -11.73 -5.24 -21.61
N ILE A 433 -10.89 -5.60 -22.59
CA ILE A 433 -10.12 -6.84 -22.56
C ILE A 433 -8.64 -6.51 -22.45
N ASN A 434 -8.04 -6.82 -21.30
CA ASN A 434 -6.75 -6.28 -20.86
C ASN A 434 -5.53 -6.85 -21.61
N ASN A 435 -5.62 -8.08 -22.14
CA ASN A 435 -4.48 -8.74 -22.79
C ASN A 435 -4.74 -8.98 -24.29
N LEU A 436 -5.30 -7.98 -24.97
CA LEU A 436 -5.39 -7.95 -26.43
C LEU A 436 -4.33 -7.03 -27.01
N ARG A 437 -3.74 -7.46 -28.14
CA ARG A 437 -2.86 -6.64 -28.97
C ARG A 437 -3.27 -6.73 -30.43
N TYR A 438 -2.99 -5.68 -31.20
CA TYR A 438 -3.14 -5.72 -32.66
C TYR A 438 -1.93 -6.45 -33.28
N ALA A 439 -2.18 -7.47 -34.09
CA ALA A 439 -1.17 -8.10 -34.96
C ALA A 439 -0.88 -7.25 -36.20
N ASP A 440 -1.93 -6.60 -36.69
CA ASP A 440 -1.96 -5.62 -37.78
C ASP A 440 -3.17 -4.68 -37.55
N ASP A 441 -3.43 -3.75 -38.48
CA ASP A 441 -4.51 -2.76 -38.39
C ASP A 441 -5.93 -3.37 -38.24
N THR A 442 -6.10 -4.69 -38.41
CA THR A 442 -7.39 -5.38 -38.45
C THR A 442 -7.49 -6.60 -37.53
N VAL A 443 -6.37 -7.19 -37.11
CA VAL A 443 -6.36 -8.47 -36.38
C VAL A 443 -5.98 -8.26 -34.92
N LEU A 444 -6.90 -8.65 -34.01
CA LEU A 444 -6.64 -8.73 -32.58
C LEU A 444 -6.16 -10.13 -32.18
N ILE A 445 -5.07 -10.17 -31.41
CA ILE A 445 -4.47 -11.36 -30.79
C ILE A 445 -4.62 -11.25 -29.28
N ALA A 446 -5.08 -12.31 -28.64
CA ALA A 446 -5.09 -12.41 -27.17
C ALA A 446 -3.83 -13.12 -26.65
N GLU A 447 -3.30 -12.69 -25.50
CA GLU A 447 -2.12 -13.32 -24.87
C GLU A 447 -2.45 -14.60 -24.09
N ASN A 448 -3.73 -14.84 -23.79
CA ASN A 448 -4.19 -16.06 -23.11
C ASN A 448 -5.55 -16.54 -23.66
N LYS A 449 -5.87 -17.80 -23.36
CA LYS A 449 -7.08 -18.49 -23.84
C LYS A 449 -8.38 -17.89 -23.30
N GLU A 450 -8.36 -17.37 -22.07
CA GLU A 450 -9.54 -16.79 -21.42
C GLU A 450 -9.98 -15.48 -22.09
N ASP A 451 -9.03 -14.59 -22.36
CA ASP A 451 -9.27 -13.32 -23.03
C ASP A 451 -9.60 -13.52 -24.52
N LEU A 452 -9.03 -14.56 -25.15
CA LEU A 452 -9.43 -14.96 -26.50
C LEU A 452 -10.89 -15.43 -26.54
N GLN A 453 -11.32 -16.19 -25.53
CA GLN A 453 -12.70 -16.66 -25.43
C GLN A 453 -13.65 -15.49 -25.16
N LYS A 454 -13.28 -14.53 -24.31
CA LYS A 454 -14.04 -13.28 -24.10
C LYS A 454 -14.18 -12.48 -25.39
N LEU A 455 -13.08 -12.31 -26.14
CA LEU A 455 -13.10 -11.64 -27.44
C LEU A 455 -14.07 -12.33 -28.42
N LEU A 456 -13.97 -13.65 -28.57
CA LEU A 456 -14.86 -14.43 -29.44
C LEU A 456 -16.33 -14.26 -29.04
N ASN A 457 -16.65 -14.36 -27.75
CA ASN A 457 -18.03 -14.23 -27.27
C ASN A 457 -18.62 -12.85 -27.59
N ILE A 458 -17.86 -11.77 -27.37
CA ILE A 458 -18.32 -10.40 -27.66
C ILE A 458 -18.54 -10.21 -29.17
N VAL A 459 -17.61 -10.67 -30.00
CA VAL A 459 -17.72 -10.53 -31.45
C VAL A 459 -18.91 -11.34 -31.99
N GLU A 460 -19.15 -12.55 -31.46
CA GLU A 460 -20.33 -13.35 -31.80
C GLU A 460 -21.65 -12.70 -31.34
N GLU A 461 -21.67 -12.07 -30.16
CA GLU A 461 -22.84 -11.37 -29.65
C GLU A 461 -23.18 -10.12 -30.48
N GLU A 462 -22.18 -9.31 -30.82
CA GLU A 462 -22.32 -8.14 -31.70
C GLU A 462 -22.75 -8.54 -33.12
N SER A 463 -22.21 -9.64 -33.64
CA SER A 463 -22.60 -10.19 -34.95
C SER A 463 -24.08 -10.58 -34.98
N ARG A 464 -24.59 -11.21 -33.91
CA ARG A 464 -26.02 -11.54 -33.77
C ARG A 464 -26.89 -10.29 -33.67
N LYS A 465 -26.46 -9.26 -32.93
CA LYS A 465 -27.22 -8.01 -32.75
C LYS A 465 -27.37 -7.21 -34.04
N LYS A 466 -26.36 -7.23 -34.91
CA LYS A 466 -26.35 -6.42 -36.15
C LYS A 466 -26.87 -7.15 -37.39
N GLY A 467 -27.20 -8.45 -37.28
CA GLY A 467 -27.71 -9.23 -38.42
C GLY A 467 -26.72 -9.36 -39.58
N LEU A 468 -25.42 -9.22 -39.30
CA LEU A 468 -24.35 -9.23 -40.31
C LEU A 468 -23.82 -10.66 -40.48
N GLU A 469 -24.20 -11.34 -41.56
CA GLU A 469 -23.57 -12.61 -41.98
C GLU A 469 -22.07 -12.41 -42.34
N GLU A 470 -21.66 -11.18 -42.67
CA GLU A 470 -20.30 -10.80 -43.06
C GLU A 470 -19.27 -10.86 -41.90
N CYS A 471 -19.70 -10.86 -40.63
CA CYS A 471 -18.76 -10.91 -39.50
C CYS A 471 -18.09 -12.29 -39.33
N SER A 472 -18.61 -13.34 -39.97
CA SER A 472 -18.02 -14.69 -39.91
C SER A 472 -16.61 -14.77 -40.51
N GLY A 473 -16.30 -13.93 -41.51
CA GLY A 473 -14.98 -13.84 -42.13
C GLY A 473 -13.90 -13.22 -41.22
N TYR A 474 -14.31 -12.32 -40.31
CA TYR A 474 -13.42 -11.62 -39.39
C TYR A 474 -13.02 -12.46 -38.17
N LEU A 475 -13.73 -13.55 -37.88
CA LEU A 475 -13.43 -14.47 -36.77
C LEU A 475 -12.41 -15.57 -37.14
N GLY A 476 -12.03 -15.65 -38.42
CA GLY A 476 -11.09 -16.67 -38.92
C GLY A 476 -9.77 -16.70 -38.16
N PRO A 477 -9.07 -15.56 -38.00
CA PRO A 477 -7.82 -15.48 -37.26
C PRO A 477 -7.96 -15.87 -35.78
N GLN A 478 -8.99 -15.42 -35.07
CA GLN A 478 -9.19 -15.71 -33.64
C GLN A 478 -9.58 -17.16 -33.40
N ARG A 479 -10.39 -17.75 -34.29
CA ARG A 479 -10.72 -19.19 -34.24
C ARG A 479 -9.52 -20.07 -34.55
N LYS A 480 -8.61 -19.62 -35.42
CA LYS A 480 -7.32 -20.28 -35.66
C LYS A 480 -6.44 -20.20 -34.42
N GLN A 481 -6.32 -19.02 -33.82
CA GLN A 481 -5.56 -18.80 -32.59
C GLN A 481 -6.09 -19.68 -31.43
N MET A 482 -7.41 -19.85 -31.32
CA MET A 482 -8.04 -20.71 -30.30
C MET A 482 -7.72 -22.21 -30.47
N ARG A 483 -7.36 -22.65 -31.69
CA ARG A 483 -6.90 -24.02 -31.94
C ARG A 483 -5.40 -24.20 -31.70
N GLU A 484 -4.65 -23.10 -31.73
CA GLU A 484 -3.20 -23.08 -31.46
C GLU A 484 -2.90 -23.04 -29.95
N PHE A 485 -3.83 -22.50 -29.14
CA PHE A 485 -3.87 -22.62 -27.67
C PHE A 485 -4.50 -23.93 -27.19
#